data_AF-A0A814B226-F1
#
_entry.id   AF-A0A814B226-F1
#
_cell.length_a   1.000
_cell.length_b   1.000
_cell.length_c   1.000
_cell.angle_alpha   90.00
_cell.angle_beta   90.00
_cell.angle_gamma   90.00
#
_symmetry.space_group_name_H-M   'P 1'
#
loop_
_entity.id
_entity.type
_entity.pdbx_description
1 polymer ?
#
loop_
_entity_poly.entity_id
_entity_poly.type
_entity_poly.pdbx_seq_one_letter_code
_entity_poly.pdbx_strand_id
1 'polypeptide(L)'
;MKQTARAANIVCATFKYRTELELQQMKPLMVQNLIPLCSSQYERQFNTVRIPGAETDRIVHYPDSHHIAVYHKGRWYQVFMYYKAKLLEPCELQIQLDEIIRDETPPADGEEHLAALTAGDRALWATARESFFRSGCNRSSLAAIEKAAFVLILEDTEFEIGRKMSPKFDDYARAILHGKGYDRWFDKSFNLVISKNAVFGFNAEHSWADAPVCGHMTEYILSEDTIVLGYDENGNTRGIPRFNALRPIKLEWRIPDICKKLIEQCLNEATILYNDVDLHVYDSGHFNLTYEASMTRLFRNGRTETVRSCSIESSTWVKAMEDPIITNTERIRLLRLACDYHQQQYRDAMTGKGIDRHLFCLYVISKYLNLDSPFLQQVLQEPWKLSTSQTPSNYGNRRMKSDTITSAVSAGGGFGPVS
;
A
#
# COMPACT_ATOMS: atom_id res chain seq x y z
N MET A 1 10.08 -3.98 22.93
CA MET A 1 10.39 -4.40 21.55
C MET A 1 11.11 -3.26 20.86
N LYS A 2 12.26 -3.51 20.23
CA LYS A 2 13.01 -2.51 19.48
C LYS A 2 12.48 -2.38 18.05
N GLN A 3 12.63 -1.20 17.45
CA GLN A 3 12.30 -0.93 16.04
C GLN A 3 12.99 -1.93 15.10
N THR A 4 14.30 -2.10 15.22
CA THR A 4 15.10 -2.98 14.35
C THR A 4 14.76 -4.45 14.54
N ALA A 5 14.39 -4.85 15.76
CA ALA A 5 13.94 -6.20 16.02
C ALA A 5 12.63 -6.51 15.28
N ARG A 6 11.65 -5.61 15.37
CA ARG A 6 10.38 -5.78 14.65
C ARG A 6 10.57 -5.73 13.15
N ALA A 7 11.36 -4.77 12.67
CA ALA A 7 11.70 -4.67 11.27
C ALA A 7 12.33 -5.98 10.74
N ALA A 8 13.27 -6.57 11.49
CA ALA A 8 13.91 -7.82 11.11
C ALA A 8 12.92 -9.00 11.06
N ASN A 9 12.06 -9.16 12.07
CA ASN A 9 11.02 -10.19 12.05
C ASN A 9 10.07 -10.02 10.86
N ILE A 10 9.59 -8.80 10.61
CA ILE A 10 8.67 -8.48 9.52
C ILE A 10 9.28 -8.74 8.16
N VAL A 11 10.53 -8.33 7.93
CA VAL A 11 11.25 -8.59 6.68
C VAL A 11 11.42 -10.09 6.47
N CYS A 12 11.88 -10.84 7.47
CA CYS A 12 12.05 -12.29 7.35
C CYS A 12 10.72 -13.02 7.12
N ALA A 13 9.65 -12.63 7.81
CA ALA A 13 8.30 -13.14 7.57
C ALA A 13 7.80 -12.82 6.16
N THR A 14 8.15 -11.65 5.62
CA THR A 14 7.83 -11.25 4.24
C THR A 14 8.55 -12.13 3.21
N PHE A 15 9.82 -12.47 3.43
CA PHE A 15 10.53 -13.42 2.57
C PHE A 15 10.00 -14.84 2.68
N LYS A 16 9.54 -15.25 3.86
CA LYS A 16 8.86 -16.54 4.05
C LYS A 16 7.56 -16.59 3.26
N TYR A 17 6.74 -15.54 3.35
CA TYR A 17 5.51 -15.37 2.54
C TYR A 17 5.81 -15.47 1.04
N ARG A 18 6.82 -14.74 0.57
CA ARG A 18 7.30 -14.77 -0.82
C ARG A 18 7.69 -16.20 -1.24
N THR A 19 8.46 -16.90 -0.41
CA THR A 19 8.90 -18.27 -0.69
C THR A 19 7.69 -19.22 -0.81
N GLU A 20 6.70 -19.12 0.09
CA GLU A 20 5.49 -19.94 0.03
C GLU A 20 4.64 -19.63 -1.21
N LEU A 21 4.61 -18.38 -1.68
CA LEU A 21 3.98 -18.01 -2.95
C LEU A 21 4.71 -18.60 -4.17
N GLU A 22 6.03 -18.42 -4.24
CA GLU A 22 6.86 -18.90 -5.35
C GLU A 22 6.84 -20.43 -5.47
N LEU A 23 6.83 -21.12 -4.32
CA LEU A 23 6.71 -22.59 -4.26
C LEU A 23 5.25 -23.09 -4.40
N GLN A 24 4.29 -22.20 -4.63
CA GLN A 24 2.85 -22.52 -4.77
C GLN A 24 2.28 -23.31 -3.58
N GLN A 25 2.78 -23.04 -2.37
CA GLN A 25 2.34 -23.69 -1.13
C GLN A 25 1.17 -22.95 -0.46
N MET A 26 0.92 -21.71 -0.87
CA MET A 26 -0.19 -20.91 -0.38
C MET A 26 -1.53 -21.48 -0.82
N LYS A 27 -2.44 -21.64 0.14
CA LYS A 27 -3.82 -22.06 -0.17
C LYS A 27 -4.53 -20.97 -0.96
N PRO A 28 -5.29 -21.32 -2.00
CA PRO A 28 -6.13 -20.35 -2.71
C PRO A 28 -7.13 -19.68 -1.75
N LEU A 29 -7.38 -18.39 -1.97
CA LEU A 29 -8.48 -17.72 -1.31
C LEU A 29 -9.80 -18.18 -1.93
N MET A 30 -10.76 -18.56 -1.07
CA MET A 30 -12.03 -19.15 -1.47
C MET A 30 -13.21 -18.34 -0.93
N VAL A 31 -14.21 -18.04 -1.76
CA VAL A 31 -15.49 -17.51 -1.30
C VAL A 31 -16.33 -18.65 -0.74
N GLN A 32 -16.75 -18.53 0.52
CA GLN A 32 -17.52 -19.54 1.25
C GLN A 32 -16.90 -20.95 1.20
N ASN A 33 -15.57 -21.05 1.09
CA ASN A 33 -14.83 -22.31 0.88
C ASN A 33 -15.23 -23.12 -0.37
N LEU A 34 -15.90 -22.49 -1.34
CA LEU A 34 -16.44 -23.15 -2.54
C LEU A 34 -15.84 -22.62 -3.84
N ILE A 35 -15.75 -21.30 -4.01
CA ILE A 35 -15.35 -20.69 -5.29
C ILE A 35 -13.95 -20.08 -5.15
N PRO A 36 -12.95 -20.51 -5.93
CA PRO A 36 -11.61 -19.94 -5.87
C PRO A 36 -11.58 -18.52 -6.45
N LEU A 37 -10.77 -17.66 -5.83
CA LEU A 37 -10.45 -16.33 -6.33
C LEU A 37 -9.17 -16.36 -7.16
N CYS A 38 -9.16 -15.63 -8.27
CA CYS A 38 -8.00 -15.45 -9.13
C CYS A 38 -6.80 -14.92 -8.33
N SER A 39 -5.61 -15.53 -8.55
CA SER A 39 -4.36 -15.21 -7.85
C SER A 39 -3.33 -14.48 -8.73
N SER A 40 -3.67 -14.09 -9.96
CA SER A 40 -2.71 -13.47 -10.90
C SER A 40 -2.00 -12.22 -10.36
N GLN A 41 -2.65 -11.46 -9.48
CA GLN A 41 -2.07 -10.26 -8.88
C GLN A 41 -0.91 -10.56 -7.91
N TYR A 42 -0.85 -11.75 -7.30
CA TYR A 42 0.25 -12.13 -6.39
C TYR A 42 1.59 -12.26 -7.12
N GLU A 43 1.58 -12.58 -8.42
CA GLU A 43 2.80 -12.75 -9.23
C GLU A 43 3.63 -11.46 -9.30
N ARG A 44 3.00 -10.29 -9.15
CA ARG A 44 3.65 -8.98 -9.28
C ARG A 44 3.96 -8.31 -7.95
N GLN A 45 3.75 -8.99 -6.82
CA GLN A 45 3.88 -8.36 -5.51
C GLN A 45 5.33 -8.00 -5.18
N PHE A 46 6.27 -8.90 -5.46
CA PHE A 46 7.70 -8.74 -5.17
C PHE A 46 8.48 -8.35 -6.41
N ASN A 47 9.66 -7.75 -6.22
CA ASN A 47 10.59 -7.40 -7.30
C ASN A 47 9.99 -6.47 -8.37
N THR A 48 8.94 -5.73 -8.01
CA THR A 48 8.16 -4.93 -8.95
C THR A 48 8.30 -3.44 -8.65
N VAL A 49 8.29 -2.63 -9.71
CA VAL A 49 8.32 -1.17 -9.64
C VAL A 49 7.54 -0.57 -10.80
N ARG A 50 6.89 0.56 -10.57
CA ARG A 50 6.30 1.43 -11.59
C ARG A 50 7.38 2.39 -12.10
N ILE A 51 7.80 2.24 -13.35
CA ILE A 51 8.77 3.15 -13.96
C ILE A 51 8.00 4.29 -14.63
N PRO A 52 8.35 5.56 -14.34
CA PRO A 52 7.71 6.72 -14.95
C PRO A 52 7.98 6.77 -16.47
N GLY A 53 6.97 7.14 -17.25
CA GLY A 53 7.08 7.41 -18.69
C GLY A 53 6.60 8.83 -19.02
N ALA A 54 7.02 9.36 -20.17
CA ALA A 54 6.64 10.70 -20.60
C ALA A 54 5.11 10.83 -20.83
N GLU A 55 4.47 9.77 -21.34
CA GLU A 55 3.03 9.71 -21.58
C GLU A 55 2.34 8.59 -20.78
N THR A 56 3.04 7.48 -20.56
CA THR A 56 2.46 6.31 -19.89
C THR A 56 3.55 5.58 -19.13
N ASP A 57 3.25 5.30 -17.86
CA ASP A 57 4.11 4.53 -16.98
C ASP A 57 4.07 3.04 -17.32
N ARG A 58 5.07 2.31 -16.85
CA ARG A 58 5.14 0.86 -17.02
C ARG A 58 5.37 0.15 -15.70
N ILE A 59 4.66 -0.94 -15.49
CA ILE A 59 4.98 -1.87 -14.41
C ILE A 59 6.06 -2.82 -14.89
N VAL A 60 7.20 -2.80 -14.20
CA VAL A 60 8.33 -3.70 -14.45
C VAL A 60 8.46 -4.66 -13.28
N HIS A 61 8.44 -5.94 -13.62
CA HIS A 61 8.72 -7.03 -12.69
C HIS A 61 10.11 -7.61 -13.03
N TYR A 62 11.00 -7.60 -12.04
CA TYR A 62 12.35 -8.13 -12.19
C TYR A 62 12.42 -9.60 -11.75
N PRO A 63 13.31 -10.41 -12.35
CA PRO A 63 13.65 -11.74 -11.84
C PRO A 63 14.18 -11.69 -10.40
N ASP A 64 14.19 -12.85 -9.73
CA ASP A 64 14.46 -13.01 -8.30
C ASP A 64 15.45 -12.01 -7.69
N SER A 65 14.93 -11.13 -6.81
CA SER A 65 15.76 -10.23 -6.02
C SER A 65 16.23 -10.90 -4.73
N HIS A 66 17.50 -10.69 -4.38
CA HIS A 66 18.11 -11.20 -3.15
C HIS A 66 18.38 -10.10 -2.10
N HIS A 67 17.86 -8.89 -2.31
CA HIS A 67 18.06 -7.77 -1.41
C HIS A 67 16.78 -6.95 -1.23
N ILE A 68 16.77 -6.12 -0.20
CA ILE A 68 15.80 -5.05 -0.01
C ILE A 68 16.51 -3.70 -0.10
N ALA A 69 15.73 -2.66 -0.36
CA ALA A 69 16.18 -1.29 -0.17
C ALA A 69 15.66 -0.79 1.18
N VAL A 70 16.50 -0.09 1.94
CA VAL A 70 16.14 0.45 3.26
C VAL A 70 16.34 1.95 3.26
N TYR A 71 15.33 2.70 3.73
CA TYR A 71 15.43 4.13 3.97
C TYR A 71 15.52 4.43 5.47
N HIS A 72 16.42 5.33 5.87
CA HIS A 72 16.46 5.89 7.22
C HIS A 72 17.06 7.30 7.22
N LYS A 73 16.30 8.30 7.70
CA LYS A 73 16.74 9.71 7.85
C LYS A 73 17.45 10.26 6.61
N GLY A 74 16.75 10.25 5.47
CA GLY A 74 17.26 10.81 4.21
C GLY A 74 18.29 9.94 3.48
N ARG A 75 18.56 8.71 3.93
CA ARG A 75 19.62 7.85 3.37
C ARG A 75 19.06 6.53 2.88
N TRP A 76 19.62 6.05 1.77
CA TRP A 76 19.25 4.78 1.17
C TRP A 76 20.35 3.73 1.33
N TYR A 77 19.93 2.50 1.61
CA TYR A 77 20.83 1.36 1.78
C TYR A 77 20.32 0.15 0.98
N GLN A 78 21.25 -0.64 0.46
CA GLN A 78 20.99 -1.99 -0.03
C GLN A 78 21.34 -3.01 1.06
N VAL A 79 20.40 -3.90 1.37
CA VAL A 79 20.58 -4.96 2.37
C VAL A 79 20.34 -6.31 1.74
N PHE A 80 21.38 -7.13 1.65
CA PHE A 80 21.28 -8.50 1.13
C PHE A 80 20.63 -9.42 2.16
N MET A 81 19.72 -10.26 1.67
CA MET A 81 18.88 -11.13 2.50
C MET A 81 19.33 -12.59 2.48
N TYR A 82 20.40 -12.91 1.75
CA TYR A 82 20.93 -14.26 1.64
C TYR A 82 22.42 -14.30 1.93
N TYR A 83 22.85 -15.30 2.70
CA TYR A 83 24.25 -15.64 2.90
C TYR A 83 24.46 -17.12 2.59
N LYS A 84 25.38 -17.44 1.67
CA LYS A 84 25.62 -18.81 1.20
C LYS A 84 24.33 -19.56 0.83
N ALA A 85 23.47 -18.89 0.05
CA ALA A 85 22.15 -19.36 -0.40
C ALA A 85 21.12 -19.65 0.70
N LYS A 86 21.36 -19.23 1.95
CA LYS A 86 20.40 -19.29 3.04
C LYS A 86 19.85 -17.91 3.34
N LEU A 87 18.53 -17.82 3.51
CA LEU A 87 17.87 -16.61 3.99
C LEU A 87 18.42 -16.25 5.39
N LEU A 88 18.61 -14.95 5.64
CA LEU A 88 18.98 -14.46 6.96
C LEU A 88 17.93 -14.82 8.02
N GLU A 89 18.40 -15.15 9.21
CA GLU A 89 17.55 -15.18 10.40
C GLU A 89 17.29 -13.77 10.92
N PRO A 90 16.17 -13.52 11.62
CA PRO A 90 15.86 -12.20 12.15
C PRO A 90 16.99 -11.61 13.02
N CYS A 91 17.70 -12.42 13.81
CA CYS A 91 18.82 -11.96 14.63
C CYS A 91 20.04 -11.50 13.81
N GLU A 92 20.25 -12.08 12.63
CA GLU A 92 21.33 -11.67 11.71
C GLU A 92 20.95 -10.37 10.99
N LEU A 93 19.68 -10.22 10.60
CA LEU A 93 19.19 -8.99 9.98
C LEU A 93 19.11 -7.83 10.98
N GLN A 94 18.72 -8.08 12.23
CA GLN A 94 18.64 -7.05 13.26
C GLN A 94 19.97 -6.32 13.42
N ILE A 95 21.11 -7.02 13.35
CA ILE A 95 22.43 -6.41 13.48
C ILE A 95 22.69 -5.40 12.33
N GLN A 96 22.34 -5.76 11.09
CA GLN A 96 22.48 -4.86 9.95
C GLN A 96 21.56 -3.64 10.07
N LEU A 97 20.32 -3.82 10.54
CA LEU A 97 19.40 -2.70 10.72
C LEU A 97 19.82 -1.79 11.89
N ASP A 98 20.41 -2.36 12.94
CA ASP A 98 21.05 -1.61 14.02
C ASP A 98 22.22 -0.75 13.51
N GLU A 99 23.02 -1.25 12.55
CA GLU A 99 24.06 -0.44 11.90
C GLU A 99 23.47 0.74 11.13
N ILE A 100 22.35 0.55 10.41
CA ILE A 100 21.65 1.64 9.71
C ILE A 100 21.14 2.71 10.67
N ILE A 101 20.53 2.32 11.80
CA ILE A 101 20.04 3.28 12.81
C ILE A 101 21.18 4.06 13.47
N ARG A 102 22.34 3.41 13.70
CA ARG A 102 23.52 4.04 14.31
C ARG A 102 24.35 4.86 13.33
N ASP A 103 24.08 4.78 12.03
CA ASP A 103 24.75 5.61 11.04
C ASP A 103 24.36 7.07 11.27
N GLU A 104 25.33 7.92 11.57
CA GLU A 104 25.20 9.37 11.76
C GLU A 104 25.78 10.16 10.59
N THR A 105 26.27 9.50 9.54
CA THR A 105 26.81 10.19 8.36
C THR A 105 25.70 10.98 7.67
N PRO A 106 25.96 12.20 7.19
CA PRO A 106 24.93 12.96 6.49
C PRO A 106 24.47 12.24 5.20
N PRO A 107 23.23 12.48 4.74
CA PRO A 107 22.82 12.09 3.39
C PRO A 107 23.73 12.76 2.36
N ALA A 108 23.90 12.11 1.21
CA ALA A 108 24.56 12.76 0.08
C ALA A 108 23.76 14.01 -0.34
N ASP A 109 24.44 14.97 -0.95
CA ASP A 109 23.82 16.22 -1.38
C ASP A 109 22.68 15.96 -2.39
N GLY A 110 21.44 16.31 -1.99
CA GLY A 110 20.20 16.02 -2.71
C GLY A 110 19.54 14.66 -2.41
N GLU A 111 20.18 13.78 -1.64
CA GLU A 111 19.64 12.43 -1.33
C GLU A 111 18.43 12.48 -0.40
N GLU A 112 18.44 13.40 0.58
CA GLU A 112 17.43 13.47 1.65
C GLU A 112 16.00 13.51 1.10
N HIS A 113 15.78 14.32 0.06
CA HIS A 113 14.48 14.49 -0.57
C HIS A 113 14.33 13.72 -1.88
N LEU A 114 15.31 12.89 -2.27
CA LEU A 114 15.38 12.25 -3.59
C LEU A 114 14.08 11.55 -3.99
N ALA A 115 13.44 10.84 -3.06
CA ALA A 115 12.24 10.06 -3.38
C ALA A 115 10.99 10.91 -3.59
N ALA A 116 11.03 12.23 -3.35
CA ALA A 116 9.98 13.17 -3.73
C ALA A 116 9.69 13.13 -5.24
N LEU A 117 10.68 12.77 -6.06
CA LEU A 117 10.48 12.52 -7.49
C LEU A 117 9.40 11.46 -7.76
N THR A 118 9.24 10.48 -6.87
CA THR A 118 8.21 9.43 -7.01
C THR A 118 6.82 9.89 -6.57
N ALA A 119 6.71 11.04 -5.89
CA ALA A 119 5.47 11.63 -5.40
C ALA A 119 4.92 12.76 -6.29
N GLY A 120 5.80 13.42 -7.06
CA GLY A 120 5.44 14.54 -7.94
C GLY A 120 4.96 14.12 -9.33
N ASP A 121 4.99 15.07 -10.26
CA ASP A 121 4.59 14.87 -11.66
C ASP A 121 5.35 13.73 -12.37
N ARG A 122 4.60 12.88 -13.07
CA ARG A 122 5.13 11.66 -13.72
C ARG A 122 6.07 11.97 -14.88
N ALA A 123 5.78 13.01 -15.67
CA ALA A 123 6.60 13.40 -16.82
C ALA A 123 7.91 14.08 -16.39
N LEU A 124 7.86 14.89 -15.33
CA LEU A 124 9.05 15.44 -14.68
C LEU A 124 9.94 14.32 -14.13
N TRP A 125 9.34 13.34 -13.45
CA TRP A 125 10.10 12.19 -12.95
C TRP A 125 10.71 11.38 -14.10
N ALA A 126 9.97 11.09 -15.16
CA ALA A 126 10.49 10.40 -16.34
C ALA A 126 11.70 11.14 -16.95
N THR A 127 11.61 12.47 -17.06
CA THR A 127 12.67 13.32 -17.61
C THR A 127 13.92 13.33 -16.72
N ALA A 128 13.73 13.47 -15.40
CA ALA A 128 14.82 13.44 -14.43
C ALA A 128 15.52 12.06 -14.43
N ARG A 129 14.73 10.97 -14.45
CA ARG A 129 15.24 9.60 -14.50
C ARG A 129 16.17 9.38 -15.71
N GLU A 130 15.75 9.79 -16.90
CA GLU A 130 16.57 9.66 -18.11
C GLU A 130 17.81 10.58 -18.07
N SER A 131 17.66 11.80 -17.57
CA SER A 131 18.74 12.80 -17.60
C SER A 131 19.85 12.52 -16.58
N PHE A 132 19.49 12.07 -15.36
CA PHE A 132 20.39 12.05 -14.22
C PHE A 132 20.65 10.66 -13.62
N PHE A 133 19.86 9.65 -13.97
CA PHE A 133 19.94 8.31 -13.37
C PHE A 133 20.27 7.18 -14.36
N ARG A 134 20.56 7.51 -15.62
CA ARG A 134 20.89 6.51 -16.65
C ARG A 134 22.32 5.95 -16.60
N SER A 135 23.25 6.60 -15.88
CA SER A 135 24.66 6.22 -15.83
C SER A 135 25.32 6.46 -14.47
N GLY A 136 26.52 5.91 -14.27
CA GLY A 136 27.34 6.14 -13.08
C GLY A 136 26.74 5.56 -11.79
N CYS A 137 27.11 6.14 -10.64
CA CYS A 137 26.63 5.72 -9.33
C CYS A 137 25.11 5.84 -9.20
N ASN A 138 24.50 6.90 -9.75
CA ASN A 138 23.05 7.11 -9.70
C ASN A 138 22.28 5.96 -10.35
N ARG A 139 22.77 5.42 -11.47
CA ARG A 139 22.17 4.25 -12.12
C ARG A 139 22.24 3.01 -11.24
N SER A 140 23.41 2.76 -10.65
CA SER A 140 23.62 1.61 -9.77
C SER A 140 22.73 1.69 -8.53
N SER A 141 22.67 2.87 -7.90
CA SER A 141 21.84 3.13 -6.72
C SER A 141 20.34 3.06 -7.03
N LEU A 142 19.89 3.67 -8.13
CA LEU A 142 18.50 3.56 -8.57
C LEU A 142 18.13 2.10 -8.87
N ALA A 143 19.02 1.35 -9.55
CA ALA A 143 18.80 -0.06 -9.81
C ALA A 143 18.74 -0.90 -8.51
N ALA A 144 19.48 -0.53 -7.46
CA ALA A 144 19.38 -1.19 -6.17
C ALA A 144 17.98 -1.00 -5.54
N ILE A 145 17.36 0.17 -5.70
CA ILE A 145 15.98 0.42 -5.23
C ILE A 145 14.95 -0.27 -6.12
N GLU A 146 15.00 -0.04 -7.44
CA GLU A 146 14.02 -0.56 -8.40
C GLU A 146 13.98 -2.10 -8.38
N LYS A 147 15.14 -2.76 -8.33
CA LYS A 147 15.26 -4.23 -8.33
C LYS A 147 15.12 -4.86 -6.95
N ALA A 148 15.00 -4.10 -5.86
CA ALA A 148 14.80 -4.67 -4.53
C ALA A 148 13.54 -5.55 -4.48
N ALA A 149 13.49 -6.52 -3.56
CA ALA A 149 12.28 -7.31 -3.36
C ALA A 149 11.10 -6.42 -2.95
N PHE A 150 11.36 -5.47 -2.06
CA PHE A 150 10.48 -4.41 -1.58
C PHE A 150 11.32 -3.34 -0.86
N VAL A 151 10.70 -2.27 -0.41
CA VAL A 151 11.35 -1.21 0.37
C VAL A 151 10.97 -1.33 1.85
N LEU A 152 11.95 -1.19 2.74
CA LEU A 152 11.75 -1.03 4.18
C LEU A 152 12.03 0.41 4.59
N ILE A 153 11.13 0.99 5.36
CA ILE A 153 11.26 2.34 5.89
C ILE A 153 11.43 2.26 7.40
N LEU A 154 12.58 2.72 7.89
CA LEU A 154 12.84 2.90 9.31
C LEU A 154 12.57 4.36 9.66
N GLU A 155 11.36 4.61 10.15
CA GLU A 155 10.91 5.93 10.57
C GLU A 155 11.64 6.42 11.81
N ASP A 156 11.85 7.72 11.91
CA ASP A 156 12.46 8.37 13.08
C ASP A 156 11.43 8.94 14.06
N THR A 157 10.15 8.82 13.72
CA THR A 157 9.01 9.31 14.50
C THR A 157 8.29 8.16 15.20
N GLU A 158 7.75 8.42 16.38
CA GLU A 158 6.90 7.49 17.12
C GLU A 158 5.44 7.71 16.75
N PHE A 159 4.67 6.64 16.62
CA PHE A 159 3.24 6.72 16.33
C PHE A 159 2.44 6.11 17.47
N GLU A 160 1.38 6.79 17.88
CA GLU A 160 0.46 6.26 18.90
C GLU A 160 -0.70 5.55 18.23
N ILE A 161 -0.85 4.26 18.52
CA ILE A 161 -2.04 3.48 18.16
C ILE A 161 -2.74 3.09 19.45
N GLY A 162 -4.04 3.34 19.53
CA GLY A 162 -4.85 3.01 20.69
C GLY A 162 -6.31 2.71 20.34
N ARG A 163 -7.11 2.39 21.36
CA ARG A 163 -8.57 2.24 21.21
C ARG A 163 -9.35 3.54 21.47
N LYS A 164 -8.71 4.55 22.07
CA LYS A 164 -9.34 5.84 22.37
C LYS A 164 -8.93 6.85 21.31
N MET A 165 -9.91 7.45 20.64
CA MET A 165 -9.70 8.50 19.64
C MET A 165 -8.77 9.59 20.17
N SER A 166 -7.73 9.90 19.42
CA SER A 166 -6.70 10.89 19.72
C SER A 166 -6.35 11.61 18.41
N PRO A 167 -6.07 12.92 18.43
CA PRO A 167 -5.56 13.63 17.24
C PRO A 167 -4.31 12.99 16.63
N LYS A 168 -3.58 12.19 17.41
CA LYS A 168 -2.39 11.45 16.96
C LYS A 168 -2.69 10.29 16.01
N PHE A 169 -3.95 9.88 15.82
CA PHE A 169 -4.30 8.93 14.77
C PHE A 169 -4.12 9.51 13.38
N ASP A 170 -4.39 10.81 13.23
CA ASP A 170 -4.21 11.50 11.97
C ASP A 170 -2.73 11.49 11.59
N ASP A 171 -1.84 11.62 12.56
CA ASP A 171 -0.39 11.51 12.34
C ASP A 171 0.02 10.12 11.83
N TYR A 172 -0.51 9.06 12.45
CA TYR A 172 -0.25 7.69 11.99
C TYR A 172 -0.83 7.45 10.58
N ALA A 173 -2.09 7.81 10.36
CA ALA A 173 -2.75 7.59 9.08
C ALA A 173 -2.08 8.38 7.94
N ARG A 174 -1.69 9.65 8.19
CA ARG A 174 -0.86 10.44 7.26
C ARG A 174 0.50 9.77 6.99
N ALA A 175 1.18 9.30 8.03
CA ALA A 175 2.47 8.64 7.89
C ALA A 175 2.41 7.37 7.01
N ILE A 176 1.32 6.61 7.10
CA ILE A 176 1.14 5.38 6.30
C ILE A 176 0.57 5.67 4.90
N LEU A 177 -0.22 6.73 4.75
CA LEU A 177 -0.77 7.15 3.46
C LEU A 177 0.29 7.77 2.55
N HIS A 178 0.98 8.80 3.03
CA HIS A 178 1.89 9.62 2.22
C HIS A 178 3.22 9.96 2.91
N GLY A 179 3.41 9.62 4.19
CA GLY A 179 4.65 9.93 4.89
C GLY A 179 4.97 11.43 4.86
N LYS A 180 6.25 11.76 4.64
CA LYS A 180 6.75 13.13 4.48
C LYS A 180 6.81 13.57 3.01
N GLY A 181 6.31 12.75 2.09
CA GLY A 181 6.39 12.99 0.63
C GLY A 181 7.73 12.64 -0.01
N TYR A 182 8.77 12.34 0.78
CA TYR A 182 10.11 12.01 0.27
C TYR A 182 10.77 10.80 0.95
N ASP A 183 10.12 10.23 1.95
CA ASP A 183 10.62 9.14 2.79
C ASP A 183 10.02 7.78 2.43
N ARG A 184 9.42 7.68 1.24
CA ARG A 184 8.86 6.48 0.62
C ARG A 184 9.30 6.42 -0.83
N TRP A 185 9.46 5.22 -1.36
CA TRP A 185 9.57 5.05 -2.82
C TRP A 185 8.19 4.65 -3.36
N PHE A 186 7.38 5.63 -3.74
CA PHE A 186 5.96 5.39 -4.11
C PHE A 186 5.81 4.54 -5.38
N ASP A 187 6.83 4.51 -6.22
CA ASP A 187 6.87 3.63 -7.39
C ASP A 187 7.09 2.15 -7.04
N LYS A 188 7.58 1.83 -5.83
CA LYS A 188 7.80 0.44 -5.44
C LYS A 188 6.47 -0.24 -5.21
N SER A 189 6.32 -1.51 -5.60
CA SER A 189 5.08 -2.27 -5.39
C SER A 189 4.55 -2.12 -3.97
N PHE A 190 5.43 -2.17 -2.97
CA PHE A 190 5.12 -1.76 -1.61
C PHE A 190 6.35 -1.33 -0.79
N ASN A 191 6.06 -0.55 0.23
CA ASN A 191 6.93 -0.08 1.30
C ASN A 191 6.40 -0.64 2.64
N LEU A 192 7.26 -1.30 3.40
CA LEU A 192 6.98 -1.67 4.80
C LEU A 192 7.50 -0.57 5.72
N VAL A 193 6.66 -0.03 6.59
CA VAL A 193 6.99 1.12 7.44
C VAL A 193 7.05 0.69 8.90
N ILE A 194 8.16 0.98 9.57
CA ILE A 194 8.35 0.69 10.99
C ILE A 194 8.71 1.97 11.73
N SER A 195 7.82 2.45 12.58
CA SER A 195 8.03 3.62 13.45
C SER A 195 9.17 3.42 14.44
N LYS A 196 9.66 4.52 15.03
CA LYS A 196 10.68 4.48 16.09
C LYS A 196 10.23 3.66 17.32
N ASN A 197 8.95 3.70 17.66
CA ASN A 197 8.36 2.87 18.71
C ASN A 197 7.83 1.51 18.21
N ALA A 198 8.35 1.04 17.07
CA ALA A 198 8.09 -0.27 16.47
C ALA A 198 6.62 -0.52 16.11
N VAL A 199 5.87 0.51 15.73
CA VAL A 199 4.57 0.40 15.07
C VAL A 199 4.79 0.03 13.61
N PHE A 200 4.05 -0.96 13.12
CA PHE A 200 4.10 -1.40 11.72
C PHE A 200 2.96 -0.79 10.91
N GLY A 201 3.29 -0.34 9.70
CA GLY A 201 2.31 0.01 8.67
C GLY A 201 2.81 -0.34 7.27
N PHE A 202 1.96 -0.10 6.29
CA PHE A 202 2.13 -0.59 4.92
C PHE A 202 1.74 0.49 3.92
N ASN A 203 2.55 0.73 2.89
CA ASN A 203 2.22 1.62 1.78
C ASN A 203 2.43 0.89 0.44
N ALA A 204 1.50 1.01 -0.51
CA ALA A 204 1.61 0.34 -1.81
C ALA A 204 1.34 1.24 -3.01
N GLU A 205 1.98 0.90 -4.13
CA GLU A 205 1.60 1.39 -5.45
C GLU A 205 0.34 0.63 -5.92
N HIS A 206 -0.66 1.30 -6.48
CA HIS A 206 -1.99 0.71 -6.69
C HIS A 206 -2.15 -0.01 -8.05
N SER A 207 -1.34 0.31 -9.05
CA SER A 207 -1.57 -0.19 -10.41
C SER A 207 -1.41 -1.71 -10.55
N TRP A 208 -0.54 -2.33 -9.74
CA TRP A 208 -0.23 -3.77 -9.83
C TRP A 208 -1.25 -4.70 -9.18
N ALA A 209 -2.00 -4.25 -8.15
CA ALA A 209 -2.98 -5.09 -7.44
C ALA A 209 -4.11 -4.30 -6.75
N ASP A 210 -5.12 -5.05 -6.31
CA ASP A 210 -6.20 -4.58 -5.46
C ASP A 210 -5.89 -4.85 -3.98
N ALA A 211 -6.46 -4.04 -3.08
CA ALA A 211 -6.18 -4.05 -1.63
C ALA A 211 -6.22 -5.42 -0.93
N PRO A 212 -7.12 -6.37 -1.26
CA PRO A 212 -7.13 -7.69 -0.62
C PRO A 212 -5.83 -8.49 -0.79
N VAL A 213 -5.07 -8.27 -1.86
CA VAL A 213 -3.77 -8.93 -2.09
C VAL A 213 -2.75 -8.47 -1.06
N CYS A 214 -2.68 -7.16 -0.82
CA CYS A 214 -1.84 -6.56 0.22
C CYS A 214 -2.30 -6.97 1.62
N GLY A 215 -3.62 -6.95 1.88
CA GLY A 215 -4.19 -7.36 3.17
C GLY A 215 -3.83 -8.80 3.56
N HIS A 216 -3.88 -9.74 2.61
CA HIS A 216 -3.47 -11.12 2.85
C HIS A 216 -2.01 -11.24 3.31
N MET A 217 -1.10 -10.50 2.66
CA MET A 217 0.32 -10.49 3.02
C MET A 217 0.54 -9.88 4.40
N THR A 218 -0.05 -8.71 4.67
CA THR A 218 0.08 -8.01 5.96
C THR A 218 -0.37 -8.88 7.12
N GLU A 219 -1.49 -9.60 6.98
CA GLU A 219 -1.96 -10.53 8.02
C GLU A 219 -1.04 -11.72 8.26
N TYR A 220 -0.53 -12.31 7.17
CA TYR A 220 0.44 -13.40 7.27
C TYR A 220 1.68 -12.93 8.04
N ILE A 221 2.23 -11.78 7.65
CA ILE A 221 3.44 -11.20 8.25
C ILE A 221 3.23 -10.93 9.74
N LEU A 222 2.12 -10.26 10.10
CA LEU A 222 1.79 -9.97 11.49
C LEU A 222 1.64 -11.27 12.31
N SER A 223 1.07 -12.31 11.71
CA SER A 223 0.88 -13.61 12.38
C SER A 223 2.21 -14.28 12.64
N GLU A 224 3.11 -14.29 11.66
CA GLU A 224 4.46 -14.82 11.82
C GLU A 224 5.29 -14.00 12.83
N ASP A 225 5.25 -12.67 12.75
CA ASP A 225 5.93 -11.76 13.67
C ASP A 225 5.55 -12.01 15.13
N THR A 226 4.24 -12.01 15.40
CA THR A 226 3.72 -12.00 16.78
C THR A 226 3.55 -13.38 17.40
N ILE A 227 3.23 -14.41 16.59
CA ILE A 227 2.93 -15.76 17.10
C ILE A 227 4.14 -16.69 16.98
N VAL A 228 4.92 -16.59 15.90
CA VAL A 228 5.98 -17.55 15.58
C VAL A 228 7.35 -17.03 16.02
N LEU A 229 7.74 -15.85 15.51
CA LEU A 229 9.07 -15.30 15.72
C LEU A 229 9.20 -14.74 17.14
N GLY A 230 8.34 -13.78 17.49
CA GLY A 230 8.35 -13.12 18.79
C GLY A 230 9.67 -12.43 19.12
N TYR A 231 9.83 -12.11 20.41
CA TYR A 231 10.94 -11.29 20.92
C TYR A 231 11.49 -11.88 22.22
N ASP A 232 12.74 -11.55 22.53
CA ASP A 232 13.36 -11.84 23.84
C ASP A 232 12.96 -10.81 24.91
N GLU A 233 13.41 -11.03 26.15
CA GLU A 233 13.15 -10.14 27.30
C GLU A 233 13.70 -8.72 27.13
N ASN A 234 14.71 -8.55 26.29
CA ASN A 234 15.35 -7.26 25.98
C ASN A 234 14.69 -6.58 24.77
N GLY A 235 13.66 -7.20 24.18
CA GLY A 235 12.95 -6.71 23.02
C GLY A 235 13.73 -6.85 21.70
N ASN A 236 14.76 -7.70 21.63
CA ASN A 236 15.43 -8.10 20.41
C ASN A 236 14.73 -9.31 19.76
N THR A 237 15.12 -9.63 18.52
CA THR A 237 14.73 -10.89 17.89
C THR A 237 15.33 -12.09 18.64
N ARG A 238 14.63 -13.21 18.65
CA ARG A 238 15.15 -14.46 19.22
C ARG A 238 16.20 -15.11 18.31
N GLY A 239 17.03 -15.98 18.91
CA GLY A 239 18.04 -16.76 18.19
C GLY A 239 19.46 -16.22 18.37
N ILE A 240 20.44 -16.96 17.85
CA ILE A 240 21.86 -16.60 17.93
C ILE A 240 22.37 -16.44 16.50
N PRO A 241 22.88 -15.25 16.11
CA PRO A 241 23.41 -15.02 14.77
C PRO A 241 24.51 -16.02 14.42
N ARG A 242 24.43 -16.64 13.23
CA ARG A 242 25.47 -17.60 12.79
C ARG A 242 26.72 -16.90 12.28
N PHE A 243 26.59 -15.63 11.88
CA PHE A 243 27.66 -14.77 11.40
C PHE A 243 27.29 -13.30 11.59
N ASN A 244 28.30 -12.43 11.53
CA ASN A 244 28.14 -10.98 11.66
C ASN A 244 28.88 -10.22 10.54
N ALA A 245 29.00 -10.84 9.37
CA ALA A 245 29.90 -10.35 8.30
C ALA A 245 29.19 -9.56 7.19
N LEU A 246 27.87 -9.67 7.06
CA LEU A 246 27.13 -8.87 6.08
C LEU A 246 26.85 -7.50 6.65
N ARG A 247 27.12 -6.47 5.86
CA ARG A 247 26.88 -5.08 6.20
C ARG A 247 25.94 -4.44 5.19
N PRO A 248 25.08 -3.52 5.63
CA PRO A 248 24.30 -2.69 4.71
C PRO A 248 25.24 -1.87 3.82
N ILE A 249 24.91 -1.77 2.53
CA ILE A 249 25.65 -0.94 1.58
C ILE A 249 24.90 0.39 1.45
N LYS A 250 25.49 1.48 1.94
CA LYS A 250 24.95 2.83 1.71
C LYS A 250 25.01 3.14 0.21
N LEU A 251 23.90 3.61 -0.35
CA LEU A 251 23.83 3.97 -1.76
C LEU A 251 24.55 5.29 -2.02
N GLU A 252 25.19 5.39 -3.18
CA GLU A 252 25.95 6.57 -3.56
C GLU A 252 25.19 7.40 -4.59
N TRP A 253 25.17 8.71 -4.38
CA TRP A 253 24.48 9.66 -5.25
C TRP A 253 25.39 10.83 -5.63
N ARG A 254 25.30 11.24 -6.88
CA ARG A 254 25.89 12.47 -7.42
C ARG A 254 24.79 13.21 -8.16
N ILE A 255 23.99 13.96 -7.42
CA ILE A 255 22.80 14.64 -7.92
C ILE A 255 23.20 16.07 -8.32
N PRO A 256 23.14 16.44 -9.61
CA PRO A 256 23.45 17.82 -10.04
C PRO A 256 22.42 18.81 -9.52
N ASP A 257 22.80 20.09 -9.36
CA ASP A 257 21.91 21.15 -8.83
C ASP A 257 20.60 21.30 -9.61
N ILE A 258 20.62 21.06 -10.93
CA ILE A 258 19.41 21.07 -11.77
C ILE A 258 18.44 19.98 -11.31
N CYS A 259 18.93 18.77 -10.99
CA CYS A 259 18.09 17.69 -10.50
C CYS A 259 17.59 17.97 -9.08
N LYS A 260 18.39 18.65 -8.23
CA LYS A 260 17.95 19.05 -6.89
C LYS A 260 16.78 20.03 -6.93
N LYS A 261 16.79 20.98 -7.87
CA LYS A 261 15.64 21.88 -8.09
C LYS A 261 14.37 21.14 -8.50
N LEU A 262 14.51 20.08 -9.33
CA LEU A 262 13.37 19.22 -9.68
C LEU A 262 12.86 18.43 -8.47
N ILE A 263 13.77 17.91 -7.64
CA ILE A 263 13.41 17.25 -6.38
C ILE A 263 12.62 18.21 -5.47
N GLU A 264 13.09 19.44 -5.30
CA GLU A 264 12.40 20.48 -4.51
C GLU A 264 11.02 20.83 -5.09
N GLN A 265 10.90 20.91 -6.43
CA GLN A 265 9.62 21.13 -7.09
C GLN A 265 8.63 20.00 -6.78
N CYS A 266 9.02 18.73 -7.00
CA CYS A 266 8.16 17.59 -6.72
C CYS A 266 7.80 17.49 -5.23
N LEU A 267 8.74 17.87 -4.34
CA LEU A 267 8.46 17.93 -2.91
C LEU A 267 7.38 18.96 -2.59
N ASN A 268 7.50 20.18 -3.13
CA ASN A 268 6.50 21.23 -2.91
C ASN A 268 5.12 20.82 -3.43
N GLU A 269 5.05 20.20 -4.61
CA GLU A 269 3.81 19.66 -5.18
C GLU A 269 3.20 18.59 -4.26
N ALA A 270 4.00 17.62 -3.81
CA ALA A 270 3.55 16.61 -2.88
C ALA A 270 3.06 17.22 -1.56
N THR A 271 3.77 18.21 -1.01
CA THR A 271 3.40 18.93 0.20
C THR A 271 2.07 19.65 0.11
N ILE A 272 1.77 20.25 -1.03
CA ILE A 272 0.45 20.86 -1.24
C ILE A 272 -0.63 19.78 -1.20
N LEU A 273 -0.45 18.68 -1.92
CA LEU A 273 -1.44 17.61 -2.02
C LEU A 273 -1.73 16.93 -0.68
N TYR A 274 -0.70 16.54 0.09
CA TYR A 274 -0.96 15.81 1.33
C TYR A 274 -1.44 16.71 2.48
N ASN A 275 -1.20 18.02 2.43
CA ASN A 275 -1.76 18.96 3.41
C ASN A 275 -3.26 19.24 3.16
N ASP A 276 -3.79 18.86 2.00
CA ASP A 276 -5.21 18.96 1.63
C ASP A 276 -6.01 17.69 2.01
N VAL A 277 -5.40 16.75 2.73
CA VAL A 277 -6.05 15.49 3.14
C VAL A 277 -6.55 15.59 4.59
N ASP A 278 -7.87 15.61 4.74
CA ASP A 278 -8.55 15.47 6.04
C ASP A 278 -8.87 13.99 6.34
N LEU A 279 -8.70 13.58 7.59
CA LEU A 279 -8.95 12.21 8.06
C LEU A 279 -10.16 12.14 9.00
N HIS A 280 -11.27 12.69 8.53
CA HIS A 280 -12.51 12.81 9.29
C HIS A 280 -13.73 12.40 8.47
N VAL A 281 -14.80 12.01 9.16
CA VAL A 281 -16.10 11.71 8.54
C VAL A 281 -17.01 12.90 8.79
N TYR A 282 -17.52 13.49 7.71
CA TYR A 282 -18.47 14.60 7.75
C TYR A 282 -19.80 14.17 7.14
N ASP A 283 -20.90 14.69 7.68
CA ASP A 283 -22.20 14.64 7.01
C ASP A 283 -22.23 15.70 5.91
N SER A 284 -22.50 15.28 4.67
CA SER A 284 -22.61 16.19 3.54
C SER A 284 -23.93 16.97 3.50
N GLY A 285 -24.94 16.57 4.27
CA GLY A 285 -26.28 17.20 4.27
C GLY A 285 -27.06 17.01 2.96
N HIS A 286 -26.51 16.27 2.00
CA HIS A 286 -27.17 15.91 0.74
C HIS A 286 -26.61 14.59 0.20
N PHE A 287 -27.39 13.92 -0.64
CA PHE A 287 -26.94 12.69 -1.31
C PHE A 287 -25.81 12.98 -2.30
N ASN A 288 -24.86 12.05 -2.37
CA ASN A 288 -23.69 12.13 -3.20
C ASN A 288 -23.58 10.90 -4.08
N LEU A 289 -22.98 11.07 -5.25
CA LEU A 289 -22.58 9.94 -6.05
C LEU A 289 -21.48 9.17 -5.29
N THR A 290 -21.79 7.93 -4.92
CA THR A 290 -20.97 7.10 -4.02
C THR A 290 -20.44 5.88 -4.76
N TYR A 291 -19.12 5.78 -4.83
CA TYR A 291 -18.37 4.62 -5.33
C TYR A 291 -18.04 3.70 -4.16
N GLU A 292 -18.30 2.40 -4.33
CA GLU A 292 -17.74 1.37 -3.46
C GLU A 292 -17.08 0.28 -4.32
N ALA A 293 -15.84 -0.07 -3.98
CA ALA A 293 -15.10 -1.12 -4.69
C ALA A 293 -15.64 -2.53 -4.38
N SER A 294 -15.93 -3.31 -5.42
CA SER A 294 -16.24 -4.74 -5.32
C SER A 294 -15.28 -5.56 -6.17
N MET A 295 -14.67 -6.59 -5.60
CA MET A 295 -13.71 -7.43 -6.34
C MET A 295 -14.41 -8.36 -7.33
N THR A 296 -13.86 -8.46 -8.55
CA THR A 296 -14.34 -9.40 -9.59
C THR A 296 -13.41 -10.61 -9.76
N ARG A 297 -12.63 -10.92 -8.72
CA ARG A 297 -11.66 -12.04 -8.71
C ARG A 297 -12.30 -13.43 -8.81
N LEU A 298 -13.62 -13.55 -8.85
CA LEU A 298 -14.31 -14.78 -9.28
C LEU A 298 -13.96 -15.16 -10.74
N PHE A 299 -13.53 -14.19 -11.54
CA PHE A 299 -13.09 -14.38 -12.92
C PHE A 299 -11.56 -14.33 -13.03
N ARG A 300 -11.03 -15.02 -14.04
CA ARG A 300 -9.60 -14.96 -14.39
C ARG A 300 -9.21 -13.52 -14.70
N ASN A 301 -8.12 -13.04 -14.09
CA ASN A 301 -7.64 -11.65 -14.18
C ASN A 301 -8.66 -10.60 -13.71
N GLY A 302 -9.66 -10.99 -12.90
CA GLY A 302 -10.59 -10.05 -12.29
C GLY A 302 -9.87 -8.99 -11.46
N ARG A 303 -10.37 -7.76 -11.57
CA ARG A 303 -9.96 -6.59 -10.78
C ARG A 303 -11.12 -6.16 -9.90
N THR A 304 -11.74 -5.03 -10.23
CA THR A 304 -12.85 -4.44 -9.49
C THR A 304 -14.01 -4.04 -10.41
N GLU A 305 -15.20 -4.01 -9.84
CA GLU A 305 -16.41 -3.35 -10.34
C GLU A 305 -16.88 -2.35 -9.28
N THR A 306 -17.74 -1.41 -9.68
CA THR A 306 -18.35 -0.40 -8.79
C THR A 306 -19.70 -0.87 -8.25
N VAL A 307 -19.87 -0.76 -6.94
CA VAL A 307 -21.18 -0.74 -6.29
C VAL A 307 -21.57 0.72 -6.09
N ARG A 308 -22.76 1.10 -6.57
CA ARG A 308 -23.31 2.45 -6.39
C ARG A 308 -24.15 2.48 -5.12
N SER A 309 -23.50 2.70 -3.97
CA SER A 309 -24.11 2.52 -2.64
C SER A 309 -25.18 3.57 -2.32
N CYS A 310 -25.16 4.72 -3.00
CA CYS A 310 -26.30 5.65 -3.00
C CYS A 310 -27.36 5.18 -4.00
N SER A 311 -28.42 4.55 -3.47
CA SER A 311 -29.57 4.04 -4.22
C SER A 311 -30.89 4.70 -3.78
N ILE A 312 -31.95 4.50 -4.56
CA ILE A 312 -33.31 4.94 -4.21
C ILE A 312 -33.71 4.40 -2.83
N GLU A 313 -33.44 3.13 -2.56
CA GLU A 313 -33.75 2.44 -1.30
C GLU A 313 -32.99 3.07 -0.14
N SER A 314 -31.68 3.30 -0.30
CA SER A 314 -30.86 3.96 0.72
C SER A 314 -31.34 5.38 1.01
N SER A 315 -31.66 6.16 -0.04
CA SER A 315 -32.14 7.53 0.08
C SER A 315 -33.53 7.59 0.72
N THR A 316 -34.43 6.66 0.39
CA THR A 316 -35.76 6.58 1.00
C THR A 316 -35.64 6.25 2.48
N TRP A 317 -34.76 5.33 2.88
CA TRP A 317 -34.51 5.04 4.29
C TRP A 317 -33.94 6.25 5.04
N VAL A 318 -32.92 6.92 4.50
CA VAL A 318 -32.31 8.12 5.13
C VAL A 318 -33.35 9.22 5.32
N LYS A 319 -34.15 9.54 4.30
CA LYS A 319 -35.24 10.53 4.42
C LYS A 319 -36.25 10.16 5.51
N ALA A 320 -36.60 8.88 5.64
CA ALA A 320 -37.52 8.41 6.67
C ALA A 320 -36.93 8.48 8.08
N MET A 321 -35.60 8.45 8.23
CA MET A 321 -34.94 8.67 9.52
C MET A 321 -35.01 10.13 9.98
N GLU A 322 -35.01 11.08 9.03
CA GLU A 322 -35.12 12.51 9.32
C GLU A 322 -36.56 12.99 9.51
N ASP A 323 -37.55 12.26 8.96
CA ASP A 323 -38.96 12.61 9.09
C ASP A 323 -39.51 12.20 10.48
N PRO A 324 -39.92 13.15 11.34
CA PRO A 324 -40.43 12.86 12.68
C PRO A 324 -41.80 12.14 12.67
N ILE A 325 -42.51 12.12 11.55
CA ILE A 325 -43.82 11.49 11.41
C ILE A 325 -43.68 9.97 11.23
N ILE A 326 -42.56 9.50 10.66
CA ILE A 326 -42.38 8.09 10.34
C ILE A 326 -42.05 7.28 11.59
N THR A 327 -42.79 6.19 11.78
CA THR A 327 -42.61 5.30 12.94
C THR A 327 -41.30 4.50 12.87
N ASN A 328 -40.79 4.09 14.03
CA ASN A 328 -39.60 3.22 14.11
C ASN A 328 -39.80 1.88 13.38
N THR A 329 -41.02 1.34 13.39
CA THR A 329 -41.35 0.10 12.65
C THR A 329 -41.12 0.28 11.15
N GLU A 330 -41.57 1.40 10.60
CA GLU A 330 -41.39 1.71 9.17
C GLU A 330 -39.93 2.03 8.83
N ARG A 331 -39.22 2.78 9.69
CA ARG A 331 -37.77 3.02 9.54
C ARG A 331 -36.98 1.72 9.49
N ILE A 332 -37.29 0.75 10.35
CA ILE A 332 -36.64 -0.58 10.35
C ILE A 332 -36.98 -1.35 9.06
N ARG A 333 -38.22 -1.27 8.58
CA ARG A 333 -38.62 -1.91 7.32
C ARG A 333 -37.84 -1.36 6.14
N LEU A 334 -37.72 -0.02 6.05
CA LEU A 334 -36.95 0.66 5.00
C LEU A 334 -35.45 0.38 5.08
N LEU A 335 -34.88 0.32 6.29
CA LEU A 335 -33.50 -0.08 6.50
C LEU A 335 -33.23 -1.48 5.92
N ARG A 336 -34.10 -2.46 6.21
CA ARG A 336 -33.95 -3.83 5.69
C ARG A 336 -33.99 -3.85 4.17
N LEU A 337 -34.93 -3.11 3.57
CA LEU A 337 -35.02 -3.01 2.11
C LEU A 337 -33.75 -2.40 1.48
N ALA A 338 -33.22 -1.33 2.08
CA ALA A 338 -31.97 -0.72 1.64
C ALA A 338 -30.78 -1.68 1.76
N CYS A 339 -30.66 -2.40 2.88
CA CYS A 339 -29.63 -3.41 3.08
C CYS A 339 -29.74 -4.56 2.06
N ASP A 340 -30.94 -5.10 1.85
CA ASP A 340 -31.17 -6.22 0.92
C ASP A 340 -30.82 -5.82 -0.52
N TYR A 341 -31.21 -4.61 -0.93
CA TYR A 341 -30.87 -4.07 -2.24
C TYR A 341 -29.37 -3.86 -2.39
N HIS A 342 -28.71 -3.25 -1.40
CA HIS A 342 -27.26 -3.05 -1.42
C HIS A 342 -26.50 -4.39 -1.51
N GLN A 343 -26.93 -5.40 -0.75
CA GLN A 343 -26.36 -6.74 -0.83
C GLN A 343 -26.57 -7.39 -2.21
N GLN A 344 -27.71 -7.14 -2.86
CA GLN A 344 -27.94 -7.59 -4.23
C GLN A 344 -27.00 -6.90 -5.21
N GLN A 345 -26.85 -5.57 -5.13
CA GLN A 345 -25.90 -4.83 -5.97
C GLN A 345 -24.47 -5.33 -5.80
N TYR A 346 -24.06 -5.63 -4.56
CA TYR A 346 -22.72 -6.16 -4.28
C TYR A 346 -22.51 -7.51 -4.97
N ARG A 347 -23.48 -8.43 -4.89
CA ARG A 347 -23.44 -9.73 -5.59
C ARG A 347 -23.39 -9.56 -7.11
N ASP A 348 -24.18 -8.63 -7.65
CA ASP A 348 -24.19 -8.35 -9.08
C ASP A 348 -22.84 -7.77 -9.55
N ALA A 349 -22.27 -6.83 -8.81
CA ALA A 349 -20.94 -6.29 -9.09
C ALA A 349 -19.84 -7.36 -9.03
N MET A 350 -19.80 -8.18 -7.96
CA MET A 350 -18.84 -9.28 -7.81
C MET A 350 -18.90 -10.29 -8.96
N THR A 351 -20.10 -10.50 -9.51
CA THR A 351 -20.36 -11.42 -10.62
C THR A 351 -20.32 -10.75 -11.99
N GLY A 352 -19.78 -9.54 -12.09
CA GLY A 352 -19.52 -8.85 -13.36
C GLY A 352 -20.76 -8.27 -14.04
N LYS A 353 -21.85 -8.07 -13.29
CA LYS A 353 -23.10 -7.46 -13.77
C LYS A 353 -23.21 -5.97 -13.41
N GLY A 354 -22.15 -5.38 -12.86
CA GLY A 354 -22.09 -3.93 -12.70
C GLY A 354 -22.00 -3.22 -14.05
N ILE A 355 -22.31 -1.92 -14.04
CA ILE A 355 -22.41 -1.12 -15.27
C ILE A 355 -21.17 -0.26 -15.52
N ASP A 356 -20.47 0.16 -14.47
CA ASP A 356 -19.42 1.16 -14.55
C ASP A 356 -18.21 0.69 -15.37
N ARG A 357 -17.71 -0.53 -15.16
CA ARG A 357 -16.61 -1.07 -16.00
C ARG A 357 -17.05 -1.33 -17.43
N HIS A 358 -18.31 -1.69 -17.66
CA HIS A 358 -18.85 -1.88 -19.01
C HIS A 358 -18.89 -0.53 -19.75
N LEU A 359 -19.40 0.54 -19.13
CA LEU A 359 -19.40 1.88 -19.71
C LEU A 359 -17.98 2.39 -19.99
N PHE A 360 -17.04 2.15 -19.06
CA PHE A 360 -15.64 2.50 -19.26
C PHE A 360 -15.02 1.73 -20.45
N CYS A 361 -15.32 0.45 -20.60
CA CYS A 361 -14.87 -0.35 -21.75
C CYS A 361 -15.40 0.22 -23.08
N LEU A 362 -16.69 0.56 -23.14
CA LEU A 362 -17.30 1.20 -24.31
C LEU A 362 -16.62 2.54 -24.63
N TYR A 363 -16.27 3.32 -23.60
CA TYR A 363 -15.52 4.57 -23.79
C TYR A 363 -14.14 4.32 -24.39
N VAL A 364 -13.36 3.39 -23.86
CA VAL A 364 -12.03 3.04 -24.39
C VAL A 364 -12.14 2.58 -25.85
N ILE A 365 -13.12 1.73 -26.17
CA ILE A 365 -13.38 1.27 -27.55
C ILE A 365 -13.78 2.45 -28.44
N SER A 366 -14.63 3.37 -27.97
CA SER A 366 -15.04 4.55 -28.74
C SER A 366 -13.84 5.43 -29.09
N LYS A 367 -12.89 5.63 -28.16
CA LYS A 367 -11.66 6.38 -28.41
C LYS A 367 -10.74 5.66 -29.39
N TYR A 368 -10.59 4.34 -29.27
CA TYR A 368 -9.83 3.54 -30.25
C TYR A 368 -10.41 3.62 -31.66
N LEU A 369 -11.73 3.62 -31.79
CA LEU A 369 -12.44 3.70 -33.06
C LEU A 369 -12.63 5.14 -33.57
N ASN A 370 -12.15 6.15 -32.84
CA ASN A 370 -12.37 7.57 -33.12
C ASN A 370 -13.87 7.93 -33.26
N LEU A 371 -14.71 7.34 -32.41
CA LEU A 371 -16.14 7.62 -32.32
C LEU A 371 -16.42 8.55 -31.12
N ASP A 372 -17.11 9.64 -31.38
CA ASP A 372 -17.58 10.52 -30.32
C ASP A 372 -18.96 10.09 -29.82
N SER A 373 -19.05 9.93 -28.50
CA SER A 373 -20.30 9.65 -27.81
C SER A 373 -20.50 10.68 -26.68
N PRO A 374 -21.40 11.65 -26.85
CA PRO A 374 -21.73 12.62 -25.79
C PRO A 374 -22.18 11.95 -24.49
N PHE A 375 -22.91 10.84 -24.57
CA PHE A 375 -23.35 10.07 -23.39
C PHE A 375 -22.17 9.53 -22.57
N LEU A 376 -21.26 8.78 -23.20
CA LEU A 376 -20.06 8.24 -22.54
C LEU A 376 -19.15 9.35 -21.97
N GLN A 377 -19.05 10.50 -22.65
CA GLN A 377 -18.31 11.65 -22.12
C GLN A 377 -18.98 12.20 -20.86
N GLN A 378 -20.29 12.37 -20.87
CA GLN A 378 -21.04 12.89 -19.73
C GLN A 378 -20.97 11.95 -18.52
N VAL A 379 -21.31 10.67 -18.71
CA VAL A 379 -21.47 9.71 -17.59
C VAL A 379 -20.15 9.43 -16.87
N LEU A 380 -19.01 9.50 -17.58
CA LEU A 380 -17.69 9.27 -17.00
C LEU A 380 -17.06 10.53 -16.39
N GLN A 381 -17.65 11.70 -16.62
CA GLN A 381 -17.21 12.97 -16.02
C GLN A 381 -17.85 13.26 -14.65
N GLU A 382 -18.86 12.49 -14.24
CA GLU A 382 -19.52 12.69 -12.95
C GLU A 382 -18.57 12.33 -11.78
N PRO A 383 -18.26 13.29 -10.88
CA PRO A 383 -17.30 13.04 -9.82
C PRO A 383 -17.88 12.18 -8.70
N TRP A 384 -17.12 11.15 -8.30
CA TRP A 384 -17.40 10.37 -7.10
C TRP A 384 -17.04 11.20 -5.86
N LYS A 385 -18.04 11.86 -5.27
CA LYS A 385 -17.85 12.67 -4.06
C LYS A 385 -17.60 11.83 -2.81
N LEU A 386 -18.09 10.58 -2.80
CA LEU A 386 -17.74 9.58 -1.80
C LEU A 386 -17.13 8.38 -2.50
N SER A 387 -15.89 8.04 -2.14
CA SER A 387 -15.19 6.85 -2.63
C SER A 387 -14.84 5.96 -1.43
N THR A 388 -15.41 4.77 -1.40
CA THR A 388 -15.28 3.84 -0.28
C THR A 388 -14.70 2.52 -0.77
N SER A 389 -14.05 1.81 0.15
CA SER A 389 -13.63 0.44 -0.08
C SER A 389 -13.67 -0.32 1.23
N GLN A 390 -14.04 -1.59 1.15
CA GLN A 390 -13.87 -2.50 2.27
C GLN A 390 -12.61 -3.32 2.05
N THR A 391 -11.74 -3.35 3.05
CA THR A 391 -10.65 -4.33 3.11
C THR A 391 -10.92 -5.24 4.30
N PRO A 392 -11.66 -6.34 4.11
CA PRO A 392 -11.90 -7.31 5.17
C PRO A 392 -10.57 -7.75 5.79
N SER A 393 -10.56 -7.97 7.11
CA SER A 393 -9.46 -8.66 7.79
C SER A 393 -9.85 -10.13 8.01
N ASN A 394 -8.88 -11.03 8.18
CA ASN A 394 -8.97 -12.50 8.30
C ASN A 394 -8.87 -13.30 6.99
N TYR A 395 -7.97 -12.93 6.08
CA TYR A 395 -7.51 -13.80 4.99
C TYR A 395 -6.62 -14.95 5.48
N GLY A 396 -5.95 -14.81 6.64
CA GLY A 396 -5.06 -15.82 7.21
C GLY A 396 -5.75 -16.94 8.00
N ASN A 397 -5.17 -18.15 7.97
CA ASN A 397 -5.68 -19.31 8.72
C ASN A 397 -5.42 -19.26 10.24
N ARG A 398 -4.63 -18.30 10.74
CA ARG A 398 -4.28 -18.19 12.16
C ARG A 398 -5.03 -17.02 12.79
N ARG A 399 -6.05 -17.32 13.59
CA ARG A 399 -6.76 -16.31 14.39
C ARG A 399 -5.79 -15.67 15.38
N MET A 400 -5.56 -14.37 15.22
CA MET A 400 -4.95 -13.56 16.27
C MET A 400 -5.94 -13.43 17.44
N LYS A 401 -5.47 -13.69 18.67
CA LYS A 401 -6.30 -13.48 19.87
C LYS A 401 -6.49 -11.98 20.10
N SER A 402 -7.73 -11.60 20.44
CA SER A 402 -8.19 -10.24 20.77
C SER A 402 -7.26 -9.43 21.69
N ASP A 403 -6.60 -10.11 22.62
CA ASP A 403 -5.90 -9.46 23.72
C ASP A 403 -4.42 -9.18 23.41
N THR A 404 -3.89 -9.79 22.34
CA THR A 404 -2.58 -9.49 21.73
C THR A 404 -2.63 -8.29 20.78
N ILE A 405 -3.83 -7.77 20.49
CA ILE A 405 -4.08 -6.81 19.41
C ILE A 405 -3.27 -5.53 19.58
N THR A 406 -3.08 -4.96 20.78
CA THR A 406 -2.43 -3.63 20.93
C THR A 406 -0.99 -3.55 20.40
N SER A 407 -0.21 -4.65 20.44
CA SER A 407 1.11 -4.70 19.82
C SER A 407 1.09 -5.29 18.40
N ALA A 408 0.03 -6.01 18.04
CA ALA A 408 -0.21 -6.66 16.75
C ALA A 408 -1.05 -5.81 15.77
N VAL A 409 -1.45 -4.57 16.13
CA VAL A 409 -2.18 -3.68 15.22
C VAL A 409 -1.22 -3.21 14.12
N SER A 410 -1.43 -3.67 12.89
CA SER A 410 -1.19 -2.82 11.71
C SER A 410 -2.47 -2.02 11.54
N ALA A 411 -2.46 -0.72 11.82
CA ALA A 411 -3.69 0.10 11.83
C ALA A 411 -4.14 0.50 10.40
N GLY A 412 -3.91 -0.38 9.42
CA GLY A 412 -4.21 -0.16 8.01
C GLY A 412 -2.96 -0.06 7.15
N GLY A 413 -3.19 0.17 5.86
CA GLY A 413 -2.19 0.45 4.85
C GLY A 413 -2.68 1.58 3.94
N GLY A 414 -1.75 2.34 3.39
CA GLY A 414 -2.02 3.40 2.43
C GLY A 414 -1.71 2.93 1.02
N PHE A 415 -2.39 3.50 0.05
CA PHE A 415 -1.88 3.50 -1.31
C PHE A 415 -1.25 4.87 -1.56
N GLY A 416 -0.03 4.88 -2.10
CA GLY A 416 0.64 6.11 -2.49
C GLY A 416 -0.19 6.91 -3.51
N PRO A 417 0.16 8.19 -3.75
CA PRO A 417 -0.56 9.03 -4.71
C PRO A 417 -0.65 8.34 -6.06
N VAL A 418 -1.87 8.26 -6.60
CA VAL A 418 -2.15 7.77 -7.95
C VAL A 418 -2.09 8.98 -8.87
N SER A 419 -0.89 9.32 -9.35
CA SER A 419 -0.70 10.32 -10.40
C SER A 419 -0.68 9.72 -11.80
#